data_AF-F4MQY4-F1
#
_entry.id   AF-F4MQY4-F1
#
_cell.length_a   1.000
_cell.length_b   1.000
_cell.length_c   1.000
_cell.angle_alpha   90.00
_cell.angle_beta   90.00
_cell.angle_gamma   90.00
#
_symmetry.space_group_name_H-M   'P 1'
#
loop_
_entity.id
_entity.type
_entity.pdbx_description
1 polymer ?
#
loop_
_entity_poly.entity_id
_entity_poly.type
_entity_poly.pdbx_seq_one_letter_code
_entity_poly.pdbx_strand_id
1 'polypeptide(L)'
;MIIFTQQTSHIPTWAVYLILVLGFFGLIISLYGASTAFKYNKKLKNKNNYKKVLNLLSTRQTYSWTQIDSIGQQGYFLVGIALKGSDDNKNKPLITLLKITDLKTDISKFKSNINDYKNIINYLKEYNLTTKDLVFIIIEKVENSDELDKLLIEWNSLISA
;
A
#
# COMPACT_ATOMS: atom_id res chain seq x y z
N MET A 1 29.97 -59.17 -47.75
CA MET A 1 28.72 -58.87 -47.01
C MET A 1 29.12 -58.08 -45.77
N ILE A 2 28.94 -56.77 -45.79
CA ILE A 2 29.29 -55.90 -44.64
C ILE A 2 28.07 -55.86 -43.74
N ILE A 3 28.19 -56.42 -42.54
CA ILE A 3 27.11 -56.39 -41.54
C ILE A 3 27.21 -55.03 -40.84
N PHE A 4 26.29 -54.12 -41.16
CA PHE A 4 26.08 -52.92 -40.36
C PHE A 4 25.42 -53.35 -39.05
N THR A 5 26.19 -53.35 -37.96
CA THR A 5 25.62 -53.43 -36.62
C THR A 5 24.96 -52.08 -36.32
N GLN A 6 23.62 -52.04 -36.32
CA GLN A 6 22.89 -50.90 -35.81
C GLN A 6 23.18 -50.77 -34.31
N GLN A 7 24.03 -49.82 -33.95
CA GLN A 7 24.33 -49.49 -32.57
C GLN A 7 23.10 -48.77 -32.00
N THR A 8 22.21 -49.51 -31.35
CA THR A 8 21.12 -48.90 -30.59
C THR A 8 21.73 -48.26 -29.33
N SER A 9 22.04 -46.98 -29.43
CA SER A 9 22.46 -46.14 -28.31
C SER A 9 21.27 -45.95 -27.37
N HIS A 10 20.96 -46.97 -26.56
CA HIS A 10 20.01 -46.85 -25.49
C HIS A 10 20.66 -46.06 -24.35
N ILE A 11 20.10 -44.89 -24.04
CA ILE A 11 20.49 -44.15 -22.84
C ILE A 11 20.27 -45.07 -21.64
N PRO A 12 21.28 -45.28 -20.78
CA PRO A 12 21.14 -46.20 -19.67
C PRO A 12 20.08 -45.68 -18.70
N THR A 13 19.24 -46.59 -18.19
CA THR A 13 18.06 -46.24 -17.38
C THR A 13 18.40 -45.37 -16.17
N TRP A 14 19.57 -45.57 -15.54
CA TRP A 14 20.05 -44.72 -14.43
C TRP A 14 20.24 -43.26 -14.84
N ALA A 15 20.68 -42.98 -16.08
CA ALA A 15 20.86 -41.63 -16.59
C ALA A 15 19.51 -40.95 -16.84
N VAL A 16 18.49 -41.70 -17.26
CA VAL A 16 17.11 -41.19 -17.39
C VAL A 16 16.56 -40.75 -16.02
N TYR A 17 16.75 -41.56 -14.97
CA TYR A 17 16.35 -41.18 -13.62
C TYR A 17 17.10 -39.93 -13.12
N LEU A 18 18.40 -39.83 -13.40
CA LEU A 18 19.22 -38.69 -13.01
C LEU A 18 18.77 -37.39 -13.70
N ILE A 19 18.43 -37.44 -14.99
CA ILE A 19 17.89 -36.30 -15.75
C ILE A 19 16.53 -35.87 -15.17
N LEU A 20 15.64 -36.81 -14.85
CA LEU A 20 14.33 -36.50 -14.26
C LEU A 20 14.46 -35.82 -12.90
N VAL A 21 15.35 -36.31 -12.03
CA VAL A 21 15.58 -35.72 -10.70
C VAL A 21 16.18 -34.31 -10.83
N LEU A 22 17.20 -34.12 -11.68
CA LEU A 22 17.78 -32.81 -11.93
C LEU A 22 16.76 -31.83 -12.54
N GLY A 23 15.94 -32.29 -13.47
CA GLY A 23 14.84 -31.51 -14.04
C GLY A 23 13.83 -31.07 -12.99
N PHE A 24 13.49 -31.95 -12.05
CA PHE A 24 12.58 -31.63 -10.94
C PHE A 24 13.18 -30.59 -9.98
N PHE A 25 14.46 -30.72 -9.62
CA PHE A 25 15.15 -29.68 -8.84
C PHE A 25 15.21 -28.34 -9.57
N GLY A 26 15.48 -28.36 -10.89
CA GLY A 26 15.46 -27.17 -11.73
C GLY A 26 14.09 -26.48 -11.72
N LEU A 27 13.00 -27.24 -11.80
CA LEU A 27 11.63 -26.72 -11.70
C LEU A 27 11.38 -26.06 -10.34
N ILE A 28 11.72 -26.71 -9.23
CA ILE A 28 11.54 -26.15 -7.88
C ILE A 28 12.30 -24.83 -7.73
N ILE A 29 13.55 -24.78 -8.16
CA ILE A 29 14.38 -23.57 -8.07
C ILE A 29 13.77 -22.45 -8.94
N SER A 30 13.28 -22.76 -10.14
CA SER A 30 12.64 -21.78 -11.02
C SER A 30 11.35 -21.21 -10.42
N LEU A 31 10.51 -22.06 -9.81
CA LEU A 31 9.29 -21.66 -9.10
C LEU A 31 9.61 -20.74 -7.91
N TYR A 32 10.64 -21.08 -7.14
CA TYR A 32 11.08 -20.25 -6.01
C TYR A 32 11.63 -18.90 -6.48
N GLY A 33 12.47 -18.88 -7.52
CA GLY A 33 12.97 -17.65 -8.15
C GLY A 33 11.85 -16.76 -8.69
N ALA A 34 10.87 -17.35 -9.38
CA ALA A 34 9.71 -16.61 -9.89
C ALA A 34 8.85 -16.02 -8.75
N SER A 35 8.59 -16.80 -7.69
CA SER A 35 7.80 -16.36 -6.53
C SER A 35 8.47 -15.19 -5.79
N THR A 36 9.78 -15.27 -5.57
CA THR A 36 10.55 -14.21 -4.92
C THR A 36 10.60 -12.94 -5.77
N ALA A 37 10.83 -13.05 -7.08
CA ALA A 37 10.81 -11.93 -8.01
C ALA A 37 9.42 -11.24 -8.05
N PHE A 38 8.34 -12.02 -8.10
CA PHE A 38 6.98 -11.47 -8.08
C PHE A 38 6.67 -10.72 -6.78
N LYS A 39 7.04 -11.29 -5.63
CA LYS A 39 6.88 -10.65 -4.32
C LYS A 39 7.69 -9.35 -4.21
N TYR A 40 8.90 -9.33 -4.74
CA TYR A 40 9.75 -8.15 -4.73
C TYR A 40 9.22 -7.04 -5.66
N ASN A 41 8.78 -7.40 -6.88
CA ASN A 41 8.17 -6.45 -7.80
C ASN A 41 6.88 -5.84 -7.23
N LYS A 42 6.03 -6.66 -6.58
CA LYS A 42 4.85 -6.16 -5.86
C LYS A 42 5.23 -5.14 -4.78
N LYS A 43 6.25 -5.43 -3.96
CA LYS A 43 6.74 -4.48 -2.94
C LYS A 43 7.25 -3.16 -3.55
N LEU A 44 8.01 -3.23 -4.64
CA LEU A 44 8.52 -2.04 -5.33
C LEU A 44 7.38 -1.20 -5.94
N LYS A 45 6.40 -1.85 -6.59
CA LYS A 45 5.23 -1.19 -7.16
C LYS A 45 4.44 -0.43 -6.08
N ASN A 46 4.13 -1.10 -4.97
CA ASN A 46 3.46 -0.47 -3.85
C ASN A 46 4.26 0.73 -3.31
N LYS A 47 5.58 0.59 -3.09
CA LYS A 47 6.44 1.69 -2.62
C LYS A 47 6.38 2.91 -3.54
N ASN A 48 6.41 2.69 -4.87
CA ASN A 48 6.33 3.77 -5.85
C ASN A 48 4.95 4.45 -5.87
N ASN A 49 3.87 3.67 -5.79
CA ASN A 49 2.51 4.21 -5.67
C ASN A 49 2.36 5.06 -4.42
N TYR A 50 2.86 4.58 -3.28
CA TYR A 50 2.86 5.35 -2.03
C TYR A 50 3.63 6.65 -2.15
N LYS A 51 4.83 6.64 -2.74
CA LYS A 51 5.60 7.86 -2.97
C LYS A 51 4.82 8.85 -3.85
N LYS A 52 4.11 8.36 -4.87
CA LYS A 52 3.25 9.20 -5.72
C LYS A 52 2.09 9.80 -4.93
N VAL A 53 1.37 9.00 -4.13
CA VAL A 53 0.28 9.47 -3.27
C VAL A 53 0.78 10.52 -2.28
N LEU A 54 1.93 10.29 -1.65
CA LEU A 54 2.51 11.21 -0.68
C LEU A 54 2.95 12.53 -1.33
N ASN A 55 3.51 12.47 -2.55
CA ASN A 55 3.79 13.68 -3.34
C ASN A 55 2.52 14.45 -3.71
N LEU A 56 1.40 13.78 -4.01
CA LEU A 56 0.13 14.45 -4.28
C LEU A 56 -0.48 15.07 -3.01
N LEU A 57 -0.27 14.45 -1.85
CA LEU A 57 -0.72 14.98 -0.57
C LEU A 57 0.14 16.14 -0.08
N SER A 58 1.44 16.13 -0.35
CA SER A 58 2.36 17.19 0.08
C SER A 58 2.10 18.54 -0.60
N THR A 59 1.44 18.53 -1.76
CA THR A 59 1.03 19.76 -2.47
C THR A 59 -0.29 20.33 -1.95
N ARG A 60 -0.99 19.63 -1.04
CA ARG A 60 -2.31 20.01 -0.53
C ARG A 60 -2.19 20.79 0.77
N GLN A 61 -3.23 21.55 1.09
CA GLN A 61 -3.27 22.31 2.33
C GLN A 61 -3.34 21.36 3.53
N THR A 62 -2.34 21.50 4.40
CA THR A 62 -2.14 20.64 5.57
C THR A 62 -2.29 21.45 6.84
N TYR A 63 -3.00 20.89 7.82
CA TYR A 63 -3.28 21.48 9.11
C TYR A 63 -2.81 20.55 10.21
N SER A 64 -2.13 21.12 11.20
CA SER A 64 -1.75 20.35 12.38
C SER A 64 -2.97 19.92 13.20
N TRP A 65 -2.75 18.98 14.12
CA TRP A 65 -3.75 18.53 15.07
C TRP A 65 -4.50 19.67 15.76
N THR A 66 -3.84 20.79 16.10
CA THR A 66 -4.46 21.92 16.80
C THR A 66 -4.97 23.02 15.88
N GLN A 67 -4.35 23.22 14.70
CA GLN A 67 -4.74 24.29 13.78
C GLN A 67 -6.12 24.06 13.19
N ILE A 68 -6.48 22.81 12.93
CA ILE A 68 -7.72 22.49 12.23
C ILE A 68 -8.99 22.89 13.01
N ASP A 69 -8.89 23.07 14.34
CA ASP A 69 -10.02 23.50 15.18
C ASP A 69 -10.47 24.94 14.87
N SER A 70 -9.60 25.73 14.25
CA SER A 70 -9.89 27.12 13.84
C SER A 70 -10.65 27.23 12.52
N ILE A 71 -10.86 26.11 11.82
CA ILE A 71 -11.45 26.09 10.47
C ILE A 71 -12.91 25.70 10.56
N GLY A 72 -13.79 26.70 10.44
CA GLY A 72 -15.23 26.49 10.32
C GLY A 72 -15.67 26.59 8.88
N GLN A 73 -15.56 25.51 8.10
CA GLN A 73 -16.16 25.45 6.76
C GLN A 73 -17.12 24.27 6.64
N GLN A 74 -18.22 24.53 5.95
CA GLN A 74 -19.23 23.54 5.57
C GLN A 74 -19.11 23.21 4.09
N GLY A 75 -19.44 21.97 3.74
CA GLY A 75 -19.35 21.41 2.40
C GLY A 75 -18.82 19.99 2.43
N TYR A 76 -18.84 19.31 1.29
CA TYR A 76 -18.35 17.94 1.20
C TYR A 76 -16.84 17.96 0.99
N PHE A 77 -16.08 17.51 1.99
CA PHE A 77 -14.63 17.44 1.95
C PHE A 77 -14.14 16.00 2.09
N LEU A 78 -13.15 15.65 1.29
CA LEU A 78 -12.31 14.50 1.54
C LEU A 78 -11.07 14.96 2.30
N VAL A 79 -10.87 14.43 3.50
CA VAL A 79 -9.73 14.76 4.36
C VAL A 79 -8.89 13.53 4.60
N GLY A 80 -7.59 13.64 4.32
CA GLY A 80 -6.59 12.63 4.68
C GLY A 80 -5.98 12.92 6.05
N ILE A 81 -5.84 11.91 6.88
CA ILE A 81 -5.05 11.96 8.11
C ILE A 81 -3.73 11.25 7.85
N ALA A 82 -2.63 11.96 8.08
CA ALA A 82 -1.28 11.45 7.89
C ALA A 82 -0.36 11.88 9.03
N LEU A 83 0.91 11.48 8.99
CA LEU A 83 1.92 11.95 9.93
C LEU A 83 2.52 13.30 9.50
N LYS A 84 2.93 14.08 10.50
CA LYS A 84 3.68 15.32 10.35
C LYS A 84 5.10 14.98 9.91
N GLY A 85 5.42 15.32 8.66
CA GLY A 85 6.66 14.88 8.02
C GLY A 85 6.47 13.50 7.39
N SER A 86 6.95 13.36 6.16
CA SER A 86 6.87 12.09 5.43
C SER A 86 7.59 10.99 6.20
N ASP A 87 6.89 9.89 6.52
CA ASP A 87 7.53 8.65 6.97
C ASP A 87 8.10 7.94 5.72
N ASP A 88 9.12 8.56 5.09
CA ASP A 88 9.80 8.05 3.89
C ASP A 88 10.53 6.71 4.16
N ASN A 89 10.66 6.34 5.43
CA ASN A 89 11.41 5.17 5.85
C ASN A 89 10.61 3.86 5.80
N LYS A 90 9.31 3.87 5.49
CA LYS A 90 8.48 2.67 5.60
C LYS A 90 7.65 2.35 4.37
N ASN A 91 7.43 1.04 4.19
CA ASN A 91 6.70 0.48 3.05
C ASN A 91 5.19 0.80 3.04
N LYS A 92 4.66 1.45 4.08
CA LYS A 92 3.26 1.89 4.12
C LYS A 92 3.10 3.09 5.06
N PRO A 93 3.01 4.33 4.55
CA PRO A 93 2.72 5.50 5.38
C PRO A 93 1.31 5.39 5.97
N LEU A 94 1.12 5.91 7.18
CA LEU A 94 -0.21 6.04 7.79
C LEU A 94 -1.01 7.07 7.00
N ILE A 95 -2.00 6.62 6.22
CA ILE A 95 -2.96 7.47 5.52
C ILE A 95 -4.36 6.92 5.81
N THR A 96 -5.21 7.72 6.44
CA THR A 96 -6.63 7.39 6.68
C THR A 96 -7.50 8.47 6.06
N LEU A 97 -8.51 8.09 5.29
CA LEU A 97 -9.43 9.04 4.67
C LEU A 97 -10.69 9.22 5.51
N LEU A 98 -11.17 10.46 5.60
CA LEU A 98 -12.42 10.84 6.23
C LEU A 98 -13.27 11.62 5.25
N LYS A 99 -14.55 11.25 5.19
CA LYS A 99 -15.60 12.07 4.57
C LYS A 99 -16.10 13.06 5.61
N ILE A 100 -16.12 14.33 5.25
CA ILE A 100 -16.46 15.40 6.16
C ILE A 100 -17.48 16.31 5.49
N THR A 101 -18.54 16.69 6.20
CA THR A 101 -19.54 17.65 5.73
C THR A 101 -19.47 18.98 6.49
N ASP A 102 -18.98 18.91 7.73
CA ASP A 102 -18.63 20.06 8.56
C ASP A 102 -17.25 19.82 9.16
N LEU A 103 -16.25 20.58 8.68
CA LEU A 103 -14.85 20.42 9.11
C LEU A 103 -14.71 20.50 10.63
N LYS A 104 -15.36 21.46 11.27
CA LYS A 104 -15.19 21.66 12.71
C LYS A 104 -15.84 20.53 13.49
N THR A 105 -17.09 20.22 13.15
CA THR A 105 -17.90 19.24 13.90
C THR A 105 -17.37 17.83 13.72
N ASP A 106 -17.11 17.41 12.48
CA ASP A 106 -16.71 16.03 12.18
C ASP A 106 -15.29 15.73 12.64
N ILE A 107 -14.37 16.71 12.58
CA ILE A 107 -13.01 16.54 13.10
C ILE A 107 -13.03 16.50 14.62
N SER A 108 -13.84 17.31 15.28
CA SER A 108 -14.01 17.21 16.73
C SER A 108 -14.54 15.83 17.14
N LYS A 109 -15.51 15.28 16.41
CA LYS A 109 -16.01 13.90 16.64
C LYS A 109 -14.90 12.86 16.41
N PHE A 110 -14.15 13.00 15.33
CA PHE A 110 -13.01 12.12 15.04
C PHE A 110 -11.99 12.14 16.18
N LYS A 111 -11.62 13.32 16.68
CA LYS A 111 -10.67 13.47 17.79
C LYS A 111 -11.16 12.81 19.07
N SER A 112 -12.43 13.02 19.43
CA SER A 112 -13.03 12.39 20.61
C SER A 112 -13.06 10.86 20.50
N ASN A 113 -13.23 10.35 19.28
CA ASN A 113 -13.34 8.91 18.99
C ASN A 113 -12.05 8.31 18.44
N ILE A 114 -10.90 8.99 18.55
CA ILE A 114 -9.64 8.50 17.93
C ILE A 114 -9.24 7.10 18.41
N ASN A 115 -9.62 6.75 19.64
CA ASN A 115 -9.37 5.44 20.22
C ASN A 115 -10.08 4.29 19.48
N ASP A 116 -11.18 4.58 18.77
CA ASP A 116 -11.90 3.59 17.96
C ASP A 116 -11.15 3.24 16.67
N TYR A 117 -10.26 4.13 16.22
CA TYR A 117 -9.43 3.95 15.03
C TYR A 117 -8.17 3.15 15.37
N LYS A 118 -8.36 1.85 15.65
CA LYS A 118 -7.29 0.90 16.04
C LYS A 118 -6.06 0.98 15.14
N ASN A 119 -6.23 1.15 13.83
CA ASN A 119 -5.11 1.25 12.88
C ASN A 119 -4.21 2.45 13.16
N ILE A 120 -4.80 3.63 13.46
CA ILE A 120 -4.05 4.84 13.81
C ILE A 120 -3.37 4.65 15.16
N ILE A 121 -4.11 4.20 16.17
CA ILE A 121 -3.58 4.02 17.53
C ILE A 121 -2.45 3.00 17.57
N ASN A 122 -2.59 1.87 16.88
CA ASN A 122 -1.55 0.84 16.83
C ASN A 122 -0.29 1.39 16.15
N TYR A 123 -0.45 2.13 15.04
CA TYR A 123 0.68 2.76 14.36
C TYR A 123 1.40 3.75 15.27
N LEU A 124 0.65 4.64 15.94
CA LEU A 124 1.24 5.62 16.86
C LEU A 124 2.01 4.93 18.00
N LYS A 125 1.44 3.87 18.59
CA LYS A 125 2.11 3.09 19.66
C LYS A 125 3.36 2.37 19.18
N GLU A 126 3.29 1.71 18.02
CA GLU A 126 4.42 0.97 17.43
C GLU A 126 5.64 1.86 17.23
N TYR A 127 5.41 3.14 16.92
CA TYR A 127 6.48 4.10 16.63
C TYR A 127 6.69 5.16 17.71
N ASN A 128 6.12 4.98 18.90
CA ASN A 128 6.24 5.92 20.02
C ASN A 128 5.86 7.37 19.65
N LEU A 129 4.82 7.51 18.82
CA LEU A 129 4.25 8.77 18.36
C LEU A 129 2.99 9.11 19.14
N THR A 130 2.58 10.37 19.05
CA THR A 130 1.37 10.89 19.69
C THR A 130 0.38 11.43 18.66
N THR A 131 -0.86 11.70 19.09
CA THR A 131 -1.87 12.32 18.21
C THR A 131 -1.46 13.70 17.70
N LYS A 132 -0.56 14.40 18.40
CA LYS A 132 -0.01 15.69 17.96
C LYS A 132 0.91 15.56 16.73
N ASP A 133 1.39 14.36 16.45
CA ASP A 133 2.19 14.04 15.28
C ASP A 133 1.32 13.75 14.05
N LEU A 134 -0.01 13.75 14.20
CA LEU A 134 -0.94 13.65 13.08
C LEU A 134 -1.22 15.03 12.48
N VAL A 135 -1.41 15.03 11.16
CA VAL A 135 -1.87 16.17 10.38
C VAL A 135 -3.10 15.80 9.58
N PHE A 136 -3.93 16.80 9.33
CA PHE A 136 -5.11 16.71 8.49
C PHE A 136 -4.82 17.42 7.17
N ILE A 137 -5.06 16.74 6.07
CA ILE A 137 -4.79 17.20 4.72
C ILE A 137 -6.13 17.31 4.00
N ILE A 138 -6.55 18.51 3.62
CA ILE A 138 -7.75 18.66 2.79
C ILE A 138 -7.37 18.22 1.39
N ILE A 139 -7.88 17.06 0.98
CA ILE A 139 -7.60 16.50 -0.34
C ILE A 139 -8.40 17.28 -1.37
N GLU A 140 -9.72 17.35 -1.19
CA GLU A 140 -10.60 18.01 -2.15
C GLU A 140 -11.91 18.41 -1.49
N LYS A 141 -12.52 19.47 -2.03
CA LYS A 141 -13.89 19.89 -1.72
C LYS A 141 -14.75 19.60 -2.95
N VAL A 142 -15.89 18.97 -2.75
CA VAL A 142 -16.86 18.63 -3.80
C VAL A 142 -18.24 19.20 -3.48
N GLU A 143 -19.11 19.16 -4.49
CA GLU A 143 -20.42 19.80 -4.43
C GLU A 143 -21.48 18.91 -3.79
N ASN A 144 -21.33 17.58 -3.90
CA ASN A 144 -22.33 16.62 -3.43
C ASN A 144 -21.68 15.35 -2.81
N SER A 145 -22.52 14.55 -2.14
CA SER A 145 -22.09 13.31 -1.49
C SER A 145 -21.62 12.24 -2.47
N ASP A 146 -22.22 12.17 -3.66
CA ASP A 146 -21.95 11.10 -4.63
C ASP A 146 -20.55 11.26 -5.24
N GLU A 147 -20.13 12.50 -5.50
CA GLU A 147 -18.76 12.85 -5.87
C GLU A 147 -17.78 12.55 -4.75
N LEU A 148 -18.16 12.82 -3.50
CA LEU A 148 -17.32 12.51 -2.35
C LEU A 148 -17.07 11.00 -2.22
N ASP A 149 -18.09 10.19 -2.48
CA ASP A 149 -17.97 8.73 -2.47
C ASP A 149 -17.10 8.21 -3.62
N LYS A 150 -17.25 8.78 -4.83
CA LYS A 150 -16.38 8.46 -5.95
C LYS A 150 -14.92 8.80 -5.66
N LEU A 151 -14.66 9.99 -5.12
CA LEU A 151 -13.30 10.39 -4.72
C LEU A 151 -12.74 9.49 -3.62
N LEU A 152 -13.55 9.12 -2.62
CA LEU A 152 -13.11 8.20 -1.57
C LEU A 152 -12.68 6.85 -2.16
N ILE A 153 -13.44 6.29 -3.10
CA ILE A 153 -13.12 5.03 -3.78
C ILE A 153 -11.82 5.17 -4.59
N GLU A 154 -11.68 6.25 -5.37
CA GLU A 154 -10.49 6.51 -6.16
C GLU A 154 -9.25 6.61 -5.29
N TRP A 155 -9.28 7.43 -4.23
CA TRP A 155 -8.15 7.59 -3.32
C TRP A 155 -7.83 6.31 -2.55
N ASN A 156 -8.84 5.54 -2.12
CA ASN A 156 -8.62 4.24 -1.52
C ASN A 156 -7.94 3.26 -2.50
N SER A 157 -8.30 3.30 -3.78
CA SER A 157 -7.63 2.50 -4.81
C SER A 157 -6.16 2.89 -4.96
N LEU A 158 -5.83 4.19 -4.92
CA LEU A 158 -4.46 4.69 -5.02
C LEU A 158 -3.61 4.33 -3.79
N ILE A 159 -4.20 4.35 -2.59
CA ILE A 159 -3.53 3.99 -1.33
C ILE A 159 -3.38 2.47 -1.19
N SER A 160 -4.27 1.68 -1.79
CA SER A 160 -4.22 0.21 -1.69
C SER A 160 -3.46 -0.47 -2.85
N ALA A 161 -3.20 0.24 -3.95
CA ALA A 161 -2.52 -0.25 -5.16
C ALA A 161 -1.03 -0.59 -4.96
#